data_AF-A0A133UFN5-F1
#
_entry.id   AF-A0A133UFN5-F1
#
_cell.length_a   1.000
_cell.length_b   1.000
_cell.length_c   1.000
_cell.angle_alpha   90.00
_cell.angle_beta   90.00
_cell.angle_gamma   90.00
#
_symmetry.space_group_name_H-M   'P 1'
#
loop_
_entity.id
_entity.type
_entity.pdbx_description
1 polymer ?
#
loop_
_entity_poly.entity_id
_entity_poly.type
_entity_poly.pdbx_seq_one_letter_code
_entity_poly.pdbx_strand_id
1 'polypeptide(L)'
;MSEFKYPIPVTPCRYITELGGRSEALADNRIGIHIEALRQNTELTSDDRVLIDSRKIGGEEPPKPFFARETFRIEPLRGIRNSRLLSVSSDGEAVLSPDAVEDLDVGDEILLNSAADRIPEGWIVKRIHDRMEGRSSRTT
;
A
#
# COMPACT_ATOMS: atom_id res chain seq x y z
N MET A 1 9.93 -22.46 -12.83
CA MET A 1 9.16 -21.22 -12.61
C MET A 1 10.14 -20.19 -12.11
N SER A 2 10.16 -18.99 -12.69
CA SER A 2 10.94 -17.89 -12.12
C SER A 2 10.31 -17.54 -10.77
N GLU A 3 11.16 -17.47 -9.75
CA GLU A 3 10.77 -17.09 -8.40
C GLU A 3 10.69 -15.56 -8.37
N PHE A 4 9.54 -15.01 -7.97
CA PHE A 4 9.36 -13.57 -7.89
C PHE A 4 10.12 -13.04 -6.68
N LYS A 5 10.95 -12.00 -6.87
CA LYS A 5 11.69 -11.35 -5.78
C LYS A 5 10.77 -10.61 -4.82
N TYR A 6 9.74 -9.95 -5.35
CA TYR A 6 8.86 -9.05 -4.62
C TYR A 6 7.42 -9.57 -4.58
N PRO A 7 6.59 -9.11 -3.62
CA PRO A 7 6.95 -8.35 -2.42
C PRO A 7 7.68 -9.20 -1.37
N ILE A 8 8.70 -8.66 -0.69
CA ILE A 8 9.44 -9.37 0.37
C ILE A 8 8.73 -9.19 1.73
N PRO A 9 8.31 -10.27 2.41
CA PRO A 9 7.72 -10.16 3.75
C PRO A 9 8.76 -9.74 4.78
N VAL A 10 8.50 -8.65 5.51
CA VAL A 10 9.41 -8.15 6.56
C VAL A 10 8.90 -8.53 7.95
N THR A 11 7.61 -8.28 8.19
CA THR A 11 6.89 -8.63 9.41
C THR A 11 5.43 -8.93 9.04
N PRO A 12 4.62 -9.55 9.91
CA PRO A 12 3.22 -9.79 9.58
C PRO A 12 2.53 -8.51 9.11
N CYS A 13 1.81 -8.60 7.99
CA CYS A 13 1.11 -7.48 7.33
C CYS A 13 2.02 -6.38 6.74
N ARG A 14 3.35 -6.59 6.64
CA ARG A 14 4.27 -5.62 6.04
C ARG A 14 5.20 -6.26 5.02
N TYR A 15 5.23 -5.65 3.83
CA TYR A 15 5.95 -6.18 2.69
C TYR A 15 6.71 -5.05 1.99
N ILE A 16 7.96 -5.30 1.60
CA ILE A 16 8.75 -4.38 0.79
C ILE A 16 8.61 -4.77 -0.68
N THR A 17 8.41 -3.80 -1.55
CA THR A 17 8.49 -3.99 -3.01
C THR A 17 9.11 -2.75 -3.65
N GLU A 18 9.48 -2.82 -4.92
CA GLU A 18 9.87 -1.65 -5.71
C GLU A 18 8.68 -1.12 -6.51
N LEU A 19 8.72 0.15 -6.90
CA LEU A 19 7.85 0.65 -7.96
C LEU A 19 8.38 0.20 -9.32
N GLY A 20 7.71 -0.76 -9.97
CA GLY A 20 8.11 -1.25 -11.29
C GLY A 20 7.65 -0.35 -12.44
N GLY A 21 6.55 0.38 -12.25
CA GLY A 21 6.05 1.31 -13.26
C GLY A 21 4.75 2.00 -12.90
N ARG A 22 4.33 2.90 -13.80
CA ARG A 22 3.06 3.62 -13.72
C ARG A 22 2.20 3.32 -14.94
N SER A 23 0.87 3.26 -14.77
CA SER A 23 -0.04 2.95 -15.88
C SER A 23 -1.43 3.55 -15.71
N GLU A 24 -1.92 4.22 -16.76
CA GLU A 24 -3.30 4.75 -16.86
C GLU A 24 -4.38 3.65 -16.83
N ALA A 25 -4.01 2.39 -17.07
CA ALA A 25 -4.95 1.26 -17.01
C ALA A 25 -5.31 0.88 -15.56
N LEU A 26 -4.58 1.40 -14.58
CA LEU A 26 -4.82 1.17 -13.17
C LEU A 26 -5.53 2.38 -12.55
N ALA A 27 -6.59 2.13 -11.78
CA ALA A 27 -7.29 3.19 -11.07
C ALA A 27 -6.44 3.78 -9.92
N ASP A 28 -6.64 5.06 -9.59
CA ASP A 28 -5.80 5.80 -8.63
C ASP A 28 -5.79 5.21 -7.23
N ASN A 29 -6.86 4.54 -6.82
CA ASN A 29 -6.94 3.89 -5.52
C ASN A 29 -6.57 2.39 -5.56
N ARG A 30 -5.85 1.96 -6.60
CA ARG A 30 -5.40 0.58 -6.76
C ARG A 30 -3.89 0.49 -6.89
N ILE A 31 -3.36 -0.63 -6.41
CA ILE A 31 -1.97 -1.02 -6.59
C ILE A 31 -1.95 -2.36 -7.33
N GLY A 32 -1.29 -2.38 -8.48
CA GLY A 32 -1.11 -3.56 -9.30
C GLY A 32 0.03 -4.41 -8.76
N ILE A 33 -0.23 -5.69 -8.47
CA ILE A 33 0.82 -6.64 -8.11
C ILE A 33 0.60 -7.94 -8.88
N HIS A 34 1.68 -8.53 -9.40
CA HIS A 34 1.61 -9.81 -10.11
C HIS A 34 0.91 -10.89 -9.26
N ILE A 35 -0.08 -11.60 -9.81
CA ILE A 35 -0.84 -12.57 -9.00
C ILE A 35 0.04 -13.67 -8.40
N GLU A 36 0.97 -14.20 -9.18
CA GLU A 36 1.84 -15.27 -8.70
C GLU A 36 2.81 -14.76 -7.63
N ALA A 37 3.25 -13.50 -7.71
CA ALA A 37 4.04 -12.85 -6.66
C ALA A 37 3.23 -12.70 -5.36
N LEU A 38 1.97 -12.27 -5.45
CA LEU A 38 1.06 -12.21 -4.29
C LEU A 38 0.94 -13.58 -3.61
N ARG A 39 0.73 -14.63 -4.41
CA ARG A 39 0.54 -16.01 -3.91
C ARG A 39 1.79 -16.61 -3.29
N GLN A 40 2.96 -16.32 -3.86
CA GLN A 40 4.22 -16.90 -3.42
C GLN A 40 4.78 -16.18 -2.19
N ASN A 41 4.66 -14.85 -2.16
CA ASN A 41 5.45 -14.04 -1.25
C ASN A 41 4.64 -13.36 -0.15
N THR A 42 3.31 -13.38 -0.23
CA THR A 42 2.45 -12.63 0.69
C THR A 42 1.23 -13.44 1.15
N GLU A 43 0.64 -12.99 2.25
CA GLU A 43 -0.69 -13.46 2.69
C GLU A 43 -1.82 -12.57 2.14
N LEU A 44 -1.51 -11.65 1.21
CA LEU A 44 -2.45 -10.63 0.76
C LEU A 44 -3.46 -11.18 -0.27
N THR A 45 -4.67 -10.63 -0.22
CA THR A 45 -5.76 -10.91 -1.17
C THR A 45 -6.16 -9.65 -1.95
N SER A 46 -6.94 -9.81 -3.02
CA SER A 46 -7.49 -8.66 -3.77
C SER A 46 -8.45 -7.78 -2.97
N ASP A 47 -9.00 -8.32 -1.88
CA ASP A 47 -9.95 -7.61 -1.04
C ASP A 47 -9.24 -6.76 0.02
N ASP A 48 -7.94 -7.00 0.23
CA ASP A 48 -7.14 -6.28 1.20
C ASP A 48 -6.83 -4.85 0.72
N ARG A 49 -6.72 -3.95 1.68
CA ARG A 49 -6.27 -2.57 1.53
C ARG A 49 -4.91 -2.41 2.17
N VAL A 50 -4.02 -1.78 1.43
CA VAL A 50 -2.67 -1.47 1.87
C VAL A 50 -2.48 0.04 1.97
N LEU A 51 -1.69 0.44 2.95
CA LEU A 51 -1.04 1.74 2.95
C LEU A 51 0.31 1.61 2.27
N ILE A 52 0.66 2.61 1.47
CA ILE A 52 2.00 2.77 0.91
C ILE A 52 2.75 3.74 1.82
N ASP A 53 3.88 3.30 2.39
CA ASP A 53 4.83 4.19 3.06
C ASP A 53 6.02 4.39 2.11
N SER A 54 6.05 5.57 1.46
CA SER A 54 7.03 5.98 0.45
C SER A 54 8.21 6.73 1.06
N ARG A 55 8.69 6.31 2.24
CA ARG A 55 9.82 7.00 2.89
C ARG A 55 11.04 6.96 1.98
N LYS A 56 11.31 8.07 1.30
CA LYS A 56 12.65 8.40 0.82
C LYS A 56 13.56 8.37 2.04
N ILE A 57 14.54 7.47 2.02
CA ILE A 57 15.58 7.41 3.05
C ILE A 57 16.27 8.78 3.06
N GLY A 58 15.94 9.62 4.04
CA GLY A 58 16.48 10.98 4.20
C GLY A 58 15.47 12.14 4.12
N GLY A 59 14.18 11.91 3.89
CA GLY A 59 13.16 12.97 3.90
C GLY A 59 12.72 13.37 5.31
N GLU A 60 12.76 14.68 5.62
CA GLU A 60 12.35 15.28 6.91
C GLU A 60 10.83 15.50 7.05
N GLU A 61 10.00 14.97 6.16
CA GLU A 61 8.55 15.21 6.28
C GLU A 61 7.96 14.49 7.49
N PRO A 62 7.18 15.19 8.33
CA PRO A 62 6.52 14.56 9.46
C PRO A 62 5.52 13.51 8.94
N PRO A 63 5.50 12.30 9.52
CA PRO A 63 4.64 11.23 9.03
C PRO A 63 3.17 11.66 9.08
N LYS A 64 2.49 11.62 7.93
CA LYS A 64 1.04 11.88 7.87
C LYS A 64 0.31 10.98 8.86
N PRO A 65 -0.67 11.51 9.62
CA PRO A 65 -1.44 10.70 10.55
C PRO A 65 -2.20 9.62 9.78
N PHE A 66 -2.41 8.46 10.40
CA PHE A 66 -2.94 7.27 9.73
C PHE A 66 -4.23 7.52 8.93
N PHE A 67 -5.16 8.32 9.49
CA PHE A 67 -6.45 8.64 8.85
C PHE A 67 -6.34 9.58 7.64
N ALA A 68 -5.21 10.25 7.46
CA ALA A 68 -4.93 11.13 6.32
C ALA A 68 -4.06 10.45 5.25
N ARG A 69 -3.71 9.17 5.46
CA ARG A 69 -2.96 8.38 4.48
C ARG A 69 -3.93 7.74 3.50
N GLU A 70 -3.55 7.76 2.22
CA GLU A 70 -4.31 7.09 1.18
C GLU A 70 -4.16 5.57 1.30
N THR A 71 -5.26 4.86 1.04
CA THR A 71 -5.32 3.39 1.08
C THR A 71 -5.60 2.88 -0.33
N PHE A 72 -4.89 1.82 -0.70
CA PHE A 72 -4.95 1.23 -2.03
C PHE A 72 -5.52 -0.18 -1.93
N ARG A 73 -6.43 -0.54 -2.83
CA ARG A 73 -6.85 -1.94 -3.00
C ARG A 73 -5.89 -2.66 -3.92
N ILE A 74 -5.67 -3.93 -3.66
CA ILE A 74 -4.80 -4.76 -4.51
C ILE A 74 -5.55 -5.13 -5.79
N GLU A 75 -4.95 -4.81 -6.93
CA GLU A 75 -5.36 -5.29 -8.25
C GLU A 75 -4.42 -6.42 -8.69
N PRO A 76 -4.86 -7.70 -8.64
CA PRO A 76 -3.99 -8.79 -9.04
C PRO A 76 -3.77 -8.78 -10.56
N LEU A 77 -2.52 -8.62 -10.97
CA LEU A 77 -2.17 -8.55 -12.38
C LEU A 77 -2.11 -9.95 -13.00
N ARG A 78 -2.92 -10.19 -14.04
CA ARG A 78 -3.04 -11.51 -14.70
C ARG A 78 -3.18 -11.42 -16.21
N GLY A 79 -2.41 -12.26 -16.91
CA GLY A 79 -2.63 -12.61 -18.32
C GLY A 79 -2.59 -11.43 -19.31
N ILE A 80 -3.15 -11.66 -20.50
CA ILE A 80 -3.05 -10.75 -21.65
C ILE A 80 -3.70 -9.38 -21.39
N ARG A 81 -4.78 -9.35 -20.60
CA ARG A 81 -5.51 -8.12 -20.25
C ARG A 81 -4.61 -7.12 -19.51
N ASN A 82 -3.63 -7.63 -18.77
CA ASN A 82 -2.71 -6.81 -17.99
C ASN A 82 -1.30 -6.88 -18.59
N SER A 83 -1.14 -7.29 -19.85
CA SER A 83 0.17 -7.46 -20.48
C SER A 83 1.05 -6.21 -20.40
N ARG A 84 0.46 -5.01 -20.55
CA ARG A 84 1.15 -3.72 -20.38
C ARG A 84 1.53 -3.40 -18.92
N LEU A 85 0.77 -3.90 -17.95
CA LEU A 85 1.08 -3.75 -16.52
C LEU A 85 2.15 -4.77 -16.10
N LEU A 86 2.10 -5.97 -16.66
CA LEU A 86 3.06 -7.05 -16.42
C LEU A 86 4.42 -6.75 -17.05
N SER A 87 4.47 -6.03 -18.18
CA SER A 87 5.75 -5.64 -18.79
C SER A 87 6.56 -4.65 -17.95
N VAL A 88 5.95 -4.03 -16.94
CA VAL A 88 6.60 -3.12 -15.99
C VAL A 88 6.67 -3.71 -14.58
N SER A 89 6.42 -5.01 -14.43
CA SER A 89 6.47 -5.75 -13.15
C SER A 89 7.05 -7.14 -13.43
N SER A 90 8.37 -7.17 -13.63
CA SER A 90 9.12 -8.36 -14.07
C SER A 90 9.29 -9.37 -12.94
N ASP A 91 9.56 -8.87 -11.73
CA ASP A 91 9.94 -9.62 -10.52
C ASP A 91 8.91 -9.44 -9.39
N GLY A 92 7.72 -8.93 -9.69
CA GLY A 92 6.61 -8.77 -8.74
C GLY A 92 6.54 -7.38 -8.10
N GLU A 93 7.23 -6.41 -8.71
CA GLU A 93 7.20 -4.99 -8.36
C GLU A 93 5.77 -4.44 -8.41
N ALA A 94 5.51 -3.40 -7.61
CA ALA A 94 4.24 -2.72 -7.64
C ALA A 94 4.08 -1.87 -8.90
N VAL A 95 2.84 -1.77 -9.38
CA VAL A 95 2.43 -0.83 -10.41
C VAL A 95 1.42 0.14 -9.81
N LEU A 96 1.59 1.43 -10.08
CA LEU A 96 0.69 2.49 -9.61
C LEU A 96 0.03 3.22 -10.78
N SER A 97 -1.03 3.99 -10.51
CA SER A 97 -1.51 4.95 -11.50
C SER A 97 -0.52 6.12 -11.63
N PRO A 98 -0.55 6.89 -12.72
CA PRO A 98 0.35 8.03 -12.91
C PRO A 98 0.26 9.06 -11.78
N ASP A 99 -0.94 9.25 -11.22
CA ASP A 99 -1.23 10.27 -10.21
C ASP A 99 -1.22 9.72 -8.77
N ALA A 100 -1.06 8.41 -8.60
CA ALA A 100 -0.99 7.78 -7.29
C ALA A 100 0.35 8.06 -6.61
N VAL A 101 0.31 8.58 -5.37
CA VAL A 101 1.46 8.91 -4.51
C VAL A 101 2.49 9.81 -5.21
N GLU A 102 2.43 11.09 -4.88
CA GLU A 102 3.42 12.08 -5.31
C GLU A 102 4.84 11.67 -4.87
N ASP A 103 5.84 12.00 -5.69
CA ASP A 103 7.29 11.82 -5.41
C ASP A 103 7.85 10.39 -5.36
N LEU A 104 7.19 9.39 -5.96
CA LEU A 104 7.79 8.06 -6.18
C LEU A 104 8.28 7.88 -7.62
N ASP A 105 9.55 7.50 -7.75
CA ASP A 105 10.20 7.15 -9.01
C ASP A 105 10.26 5.62 -9.21
N VAL A 106 10.36 5.18 -10.46
CA VAL A 106 10.53 3.75 -10.78
C VAL A 106 11.84 3.24 -10.17
N GLY A 107 11.77 2.11 -9.46
CA GLY A 107 12.86 1.52 -8.69
C GLY A 107 12.90 1.96 -7.22
N ASP A 108 12.09 2.94 -6.81
CA ASP A 108 12.00 3.31 -5.39
C ASP A 108 11.41 2.17 -4.57
N GLU A 109 12.02 1.90 -3.42
CA GLU A 109 11.48 0.95 -2.44
C GLU A 109 10.25 1.52 -1.76
N ILE A 110 9.17 0.74 -1.73
CA ILE A 110 7.92 1.06 -1.06
C ILE A 110 7.56 0.00 -0.02
N LEU A 111 7.06 0.45 1.13
CA LEU A 111 6.53 -0.44 2.15
C LEU A 111 5.02 -0.54 2.02
N LEU A 112 4.52 -1.75 1.76
CA LEU A 112 3.11 -2.08 1.79
C LEU A 112 2.71 -2.53 3.19
N ASN A 113 1.69 -1.89 3.77
CA ASN A 113 1.19 -2.22 5.09
C ASN A 113 -0.31 -2.52 5.05
N SER A 114 -0.69 -3.79 5.21
CA SER A 114 -2.09 -4.26 5.22
C SER A 114 -2.75 -4.23 6.61
N ALA A 115 -2.07 -3.72 7.64
CA ALA A 115 -2.69 -3.55 8.95
C ALA A 115 -3.88 -2.56 8.93
N ALA A 116 -4.07 -1.82 7.83
CA ALA A 116 -5.20 -0.92 7.64
C ALA A 116 -6.56 -1.62 7.68
N ASP A 117 -6.67 -2.86 7.18
CA ASP A 117 -7.93 -3.60 7.25
C ASP A 117 -8.27 -4.11 8.64
N ARG A 118 -7.30 -4.10 9.56
CA ARG A 118 -7.51 -4.56 10.93
C ARG A 118 -8.03 -3.47 11.86
N ILE A 119 -8.27 -2.25 11.36
CA ILE A 119 -8.88 -1.17 12.12
C ILE A 119 -10.39 -1.19 11.87
N PRO A 120 -11.22 -1.48 12.90
CA PRO A 120 -12.67 -1.48 12.75
C PRO A 120 -13.19 -0.11 12.29
N GLU A 121 -14.19 -0.12 11.40
CA GLU A 121 -14.87 1.11 10.99
C GLU A 121 -15.34 1.91 12.21
N GLY A 122 -15.15 3.23 12.18
CA GLY A 122 -15.54 4.13 13.27
C GLY A 122 -14.63 4.10 14.51
N TRP A 123 -13.64 3.19 14.61
CA TRP A 123 -12.74 3.13 15.77
C TRP A 123 -11.93 4.43 15.97
N ILE A 124 -11.47 5.03 14.88
CA ILE A 124 -10.73 6.31 14.91
C ILE A 124 -11.64 7.45 15.38
N VAL A 125 -12.87 7.54 14.86
CA VAL A 125 -13.86 8.55 15.24
C VAL A 125 -14.19 8.44 16.73
N LYS A 126 -14.42 7.21 17.21
CA LYS A 126 -14.65 6.92 18.63
C LYS A 126 -13.49 7.40 19.50
N ARG A 127 -12.25 7.09 19.11
CA ARG A 127 -11.05 7.53 19.84
C ARG A 127 -10.88 9.05 19.89
N ILE A 128 -11.27 9.76 18.83
CA ILE A 128 -11.25 11.23 18.80
C ILE A 128 -12.30 11.78 19.77
N HIS A 129 -13.53 11.26 19.73
CA HIS A 129 -14.60 11.61 20.67
C HIS A 129 -14.20 11.38 22.13
N ASP A 130 -13.74 10.17 22.46
CA ASP A 130 -13.29 9.80 23.82
C ASP A 130 -12.22 10.78 24.35
N ARG A 131 -11.33 11.26 23.48
CA ARG A 131 -10.24 12.16 23.85
C ARG A 131 -10.68 13.62 23.99
N MET A 132 -11.73 14.04 23.28
CA MET A 132 -12.36 15.35 23.47
C MET A 132 -13.21 15.38 24.74
N GLU A 133 -13.96 14.31 25.02
CA GLU A 133 -14.79 14.19 26.22
C GLU A 133 -13.94 14.08 27.50
N GLY A 134 -12.86 13.29 27.49
CA GLY A 134 -11.93 13.17 28.61
C GLY A 134 -11.13 14.45 28.92
N ARG A 135 -11.15 15.46 28.05
CA ARG A 135 -10.59 16.81 28.33
C ARG A 135 -11.57 17.72 29.05
N SER A 136 -12.89 17.53 28.90
CA SER A 136 -13.90 18.31 29.64
C SER A 136 -13.97 17.94 31.13
N SER A 137 -13.62 16.72 31.50
CA SER A 137 -13.68 16.25 32.89
C SER A 137 -12.47 16.59 33.76
N ARG A 138 -11.48 17.36 33.24
CA ARG A 138 -10.26 17.75 33.99
C ARG A 138 -10.23 19.23 34.40
N THR A 139 -11.32 19.94 34.22
CA THR A 139 -11.54 21.30 34.72
C THR A 139 -12.70 21.28 35.71
N THR A 140 -12.48 20.74 36.91
CA THR A 140 -13.30 21.06 38.10
C THR A 140 -12.46 20.86 39.35
#